data_AF-A0A919PUP2-F1
#
_entry.id   AF-A0A919PUP2-F1
#
_cell.length_a   1.000
_cell.length_b   1.000
_cell.length_c   1.000
_cell.angle_alpha   90.00
_cell.angle_beta   90.00
_cell.angle_gamma   90.00
#
_symmetry.space_group_name_H-M   'P 1'
#
loop_
_entity.id
_entity.type
_entity.pdbx_description
1 polymer ?
#
loop_
_entity_poly.entity_id
_entity_poly.type
_entity_poly.pdbx_seq_one_letter_code
_entity_poly.pdbx_strand_id
1 'polypeptide(L)'
;MTTPDLTVDPNTVRERSAVELADEIAVYESLEAFGVDEFDAYGQAETALENMLLAESQARSINCEHEAANELIDRVIELNRTMIRLAERERGRGADPGQVDQLTLWRDGADGLIKLLEGVKLTNEAEEARLAGNLDAAIELIEESVDHYADLDASGSPLAWLGELRARIAAATIALYRSLQETRIGNYRGARDQLDAVRVVYEELLADVQEVEDVDQQGQAILAEMIRALNATLVDVMTIDAVNNMLMSAQAGRFVETIEQGTAAAQAYETSILAARSSGPNRNMIAIRQMEMEYVQGWVNLATAEIAMDHADWDDAQKAILTARRHWESMARLGLRNLHVGVMAQRPDIASQELLLQAALRRLDRDRRFRTEINGLRESLHRTHLSNINVITSANADATIQGDAMSGDTNTFNGPVNVAGALGSGNTVGPVQQVQHQHADTTELRRLADQLNDLIEVLGAGPRNAHERESIERVRQAGEAARRGDDAGMRGHLASAGRWVLEVAERIGVDLAAAALRQSLGV
;
A
#
# COMPACT_ATOMS: atom_id res chain seq x y z
N MET A 1 19.26 10.93 -76.07
CA MET A 1 19.47 10.38 -74.72
C MET A 1 18.15 10.51 -74.00
N THR A 2 17.42 9.40 -73.87
CA THR A 2 16.13 9.29 -73.18
C THR A 2 16.39 9.15 -71.69
N THR A 3 15.92 10.12 -70.91
CA THR A 3 15.84 10.05 -69.45
C THR A 3 14.94 8.86 -69.07
N PRO A 4 15.40 7.92 -68.21
CA PRO A 4 14.54 6.85 -67.72
C PRO A 4 13.47 7.45 -66.80
N ASP A 5 12.21 7.15 -67.11
CA ASP A 5 11.06 7.48 -66.28
C ASP A 5 11.03 6.52 -65.08
N LEU A 6 11.65 6.95 -63.97
CA LEU A 6 11.62 6.23 -62.68
C LEU A 6 10.36 6.65 -61.92
N THR A 7 9.22 6.11 -62.36
CA THR A 7 8.00 6.07 -61.53
C THR A 7 8.20 4.99 -60.47
N VAL A 8 8.78 5.37 -59.33
CA VAL A 8 8.84 4.52 -58.13
C VAL A 8 7.42 4.38 -57.60
N ASP A 9 6.91 3.15 -57.53
CA ASP A 9 5.60 2.85 -56.96
C ASP A 9 5.62 3.19 -55.45
N PRO A 10 4.86 4.21 -54.99
CA PRO A 10 4.86 4.63 -53.60
C PRO A 10 4.37 3.53 -52.63
N ASN A 11 3.78 2.44 -53.13
CA ASN A 11 3.37 1.29 -52.32
C ASN A 11 4.45 0.21 -52.13
N THR A 12 5.67 0.41 -52.64
CA THR A 12 6.79 -0.54 -52.48
C THR A 12 7.93 0.00 -51.62
N VAL A 13 7.64 0.88 -50.66
CA VAL A 13 8.58 1.14 -49.57
C VAL A 13 8.53 -0.08 -48.64
N ARG A 14 9.36 -1.07 -48.92
CA ARG A 14 9.60 -2.20 -48.03
C ARG A 14 10.11 -1.63 -46.70
N GLU A 15 9.38 -1.84 -45.62
CA GLU A 15 9.86 -1.53 -44.27
C GLU A 15 11.21 -2.23 -44.06
N ARG A 16 12.27 -1.43 -43.92
CA ARG A 16 13.62 -1.93 -43.63
C ARG A 16 13.61 -2.51 -42.20
N SER A 17 14.20 -3.68 -42.03
CA SER A 17 14.37 -4.27 -40.70
C SER A 17 15.47 -3.56 -39.91
N ALA A 18 15.43 -3.66 -38.57
CA ALA A 18 16.46 -3.10 -37.70
C ALA A 18 17.88 -3.63 -38.03
N VAL A 19 17.97 -4.89 -38.48
CA VAL A 19 19.25 -5.49 -38.91
C VAL A 19 19.75 -4.87 -40.22
N GLU A 20 18.86 -4.72 -41.22
CA GLU A 20 19.22 -4.08 -42.49
C GLU A 20 19.68 -2.61 -42.28
N LEU A 21 19.02 -1.87 -41.38
CA LEU A 21 19.40 -0.51 -41.01
C LEU A 21 20.75 -0.46 -40.27
N ALA A 22 20.97 -1.36 -39.31
CA ALA A 22 22.24 -1.43 -38.59
C ALA A 22 23.43 -1.76 -39.51
N ASP A 23 23.23 -2.68 -40.46
CA ASP A 23 24.24 -3.00 -41.49
C ASP A 23 24.52 -1.79 -42.39
N GLU A 24 23.49 -1.05 -42.79
CA GLU A 24 23.61 0.18 -43.60
C GLU A 24 24.37 1.29 -42.86
N ILE A 25 24.03 1.54 -41.59
CA ILE A 25 24.72 2.50 -40.71
C ILE A 25 26.19 2.12 -40.56
N ALA A 26 26.51 0.85 -40.33
CA ALA A 26 27.89 0.38 -40.19
C ALA A 26 28.72 0.61 -41.47
N VAL A 27 28.10 0.51 -42.65
CA VAL A 27 28.77 0.86 -43.93
C VAL A 27 29.12 2.34 -43.94
N TYR A 28 28.20 3.23 -43.60
CA TYR A 28 28.43 4.66 -43.53
C TYR A 28 29.49 5.04 -42.49
N GLU A 29 29.44 4.48 -41.28
CA GLU A 29 30.43 4.73 -40.21
C GLU A 29 31.86 4.35 -40.62
N SER A 30 32.00 3.39 -41.54
CA SER A 30 33.29 2.97 -42.08
C SER A 30 33.88 3.90 -43.16
N LEU A 31 33.07 4.82 -43.70
CA LEU A 31 33.52 5.76 -44.73
C LEU A 31 34.53 6.75 -44.13
N GLU A 32 35.62 6.97 -44.88
CA GLU A 32 36.64 7.92 -44.48
C GLU A 32 36.08 9.35 -44.45
N ALA A 33 35.20 9.71 -45.38
CA ALA A 33 34.53 11.01 -45.48
C ALA A 33 33.11 10.88 -46.03
N PHE A 34 32.27 11.86 -45.71
CA PHE A 34 30.90 11.93 -46.20
C PHE A 34 30.72 13.08 -47.20
N GLY A 35 30.07 12.81 -48.32
CA GLY A 35 29.31 13.81 -49.06
C GLY A 35 28.07 14.26 -48.29
N VAL A 36 27.50 15.41 -48.67
CA VAL A 36 26.25 15.93 -48.05
C VAL A 36 25.12 14.92 -48.12
N ASP A 37 24.90 14.34 -49.31
CA ASP A 37 23.84 13.35 -49.54
C ASP A 37 24.10 12.04 -48.76
N GLU A 38 25.36 11.66 -48.56
CA GLU A 38 25.73 10.44 -47.81
C GLU A 38 25.51 10.65 -46.30
N PHE A 39 25.82 11.84 -45.78
CA PHE A 39 25.56 12.17 -44.38
C PHE A 39 24.06 12.26 -44.10
N ASP A 40 23.28 12.82 -45.03
CA ASP A 40 21.82 12.88 -44.89
C ASP A 40 21.20 11.49 -44.93
N ALA A 41 21.66 10.62 -45.85
CA ALA A 41 21.22 9.23 -45.90
C ALA A 41 21.58 8.44 -44.62
N TYR A 42 22.77 8.68 -44.07
CA TYR A 42 23.19 8.14 -42.77
C TYR A 42 22.24 8.61 -41.66
N GLY A 43 21.98 9.92 -41.54
CA GLY A 43 21.09 10.47 -40.52
C GLY A 43 19.66 9.94 -40.61
N GLN A 44 19.13 9.76 -41.83
CA GLN A 44 17.82 9.15 -42.05
C GLN A 44 17.79 7.66 -41.66
N ALA A 45 18.85 6.89 -41.96
CA ALA A 45 18.94 5.49 -41.59
C ALA A 45 19.07 5.31 -40.06
N GLU A 46 19.90 6.13 -39.42
CA GLU A 46 20.06 6.18 -37.96
C GLU A 46 18.72 6.51 -37.28
N THR A 47 18.08 7.63 -37.66
CA THR A 47 16.77 8.04 -37.10
C THR A 47 15.71 6.94 -37.24
N ALA A 48 15.71 6.21 -38.36
CA ALA A 48 14.79 5.09 -38.56
C ALA A 48 15.06 3.94 -37.58
N LEU A 49 16.33 3.58 -37.38
CA LEU A 49 16.73 2.53 -36.42
C LEU A 49 16.42 2.96 -34.99
N GLU A 50 16.73 4.21 -34.62
CA GLU A 50 16.43 4.78 -33.32
C GLU A 50 14.94 4.70 -32.99
N ASN A 51 14.07 5.12 -33.91
CA ASN A 51 12.63 5.05 -33.71
C ASN A 51 12.14 3.61 -33.46
N MET A 52 12.72 2.62 -34.15
CA MET A 52 12.41 1.21 -33.91
C MET A 52 12.87 0.75 -32.52
N LEU A 53 14.09 1.12 -32.11
CA LEU A 53 14.65 0.76 -30.81
C LEU A 53 13.90 1.43 -29.65
N LEU A 54 13.53 2.71 -29.81
CA LEU A 54 12.76 3.46 -28.81
C LEU A 54 11.33 2.93 -28.68
N ALA A 55 10.67 2.57 -29.78
CA ALA A 55 9.35 1.95 -29.74
C ALA A 55 9.38 0.59 -28.99
N GLU A 56 10.40 -0.23 -29.25
CA GLU A 56 10.58 -1.49 -28.52
C GLU A 56 10.93 -1.22 -27.04
N SER A 57 11.82 -0.27 -26.74
CA SER A 57 12.18 0.12 -25.36
C SER A 57 10.95 0.57 -24.58
N GLN A 58 10.10 1.39 -25.19
CA GLN A 58 8.83 1.82 -24.60
C GLN A 58 7.90 0.64 -24.34
N ALA A 59 7.77 -0.30 -25.28
CA ALA A 59 6.97 -1.51 -25.10
C ALA A 59 7.48 -2.39 -23.96
N ARG A 60 8.81 -2.48 -23.77
CA ARG A 60 9.47 -3.16 -22.64
C ARG A 60 9.20 -2.46 -21.32
N SER A 61 9.38 -1.14 -21.26
CA SER A 61 9.13 -0.34 -20.06
C SER A 61 7.66 -0.43 -19.62
N ILE A 62 6.71 -0.36 -20.57
CA ILE A 62 5.27 -0.57 -20.29
C ILE A 62 5.01 -1.95 -19.66
N ASN A 63 5.78 -2.98 -20.05
CA ASN A 63 5.71 -4.32 -19.48
C ASN A 63 6.52 -4.51 -18.19
N CYS A 64 7.03 -3.43 -17.59
CA CYS A 64 7.90 -3.47 -16.42
C CYS A 64 9.22 -4.24 -16.65
N GLU A 65 9.70 -4.29 -17.90
CA GLU A 65 11.00 -4.87 -18.28
C GLU A 65 12.04 -3.74 -18.38
N HIS A 66 12.23 -2.99 -17.29
CA HIS A 66 12.99 -1.74 -17.25
C HIS A 66 14.48 -1.90 -17.61
N GLU A 67 15.13 -2.97 -17.14
CA GLU A 67 16.52 -3.30 -17.51
C GLU A 67 16.68 -3.48 -19.03
N ALA A 68 15.82 -4.32 -19.65
CA ALA A 68 15.85 -4.54 -21.10
C ALA A 68 15.48 -3.28 -21.91
N ALA A 69 14.58 -2.44 -21.38
CA ALA A 69 14.27 -1.15 -21.97
C ALA A 69 15.52 -0.23 -21.96
N ASN A 70 16.27 -0.21 -20.85
CA ASN A 70 17.49 0.59 -20.71
C ASN A 70 18.63 0.08 -21.61
N GLU A 71 18.76 -1.23 -21.82
CA GLU A 71 19.73 -1.78 -22.80
C GLU A 71 19.48 -1.27 -24.22
N LEU A 72 18.21 -1.11 -24.62
CA LEU A 72 17.84 -0.55 -25.93
C LEU A 72 18.13 0.95 -25.98
N ILE A 73 17.86 1.68 -24.90
CA ILE A 73 18.19 3.11 -24.79
C ILE A 73 19.71 3.31 -24.89
N ASP A 74 20.52 2.47 -24.25
CA ASP A 74 21.98 2.54 -24.33
C ASP A 74 22.50 2.39 -25.76
N ARG A 75 21.85 1.56 -26.59
CA ARG A 75 22.18 1.45 -28.01
C ARG A 75 21.86 2.74 -28.77
N VAL A 76 20.71 3.37 -28.49
CA VAL A 76 20.32 4.65 -29.10
C VAL A 76 21.28 5.77 -28.68
N ILE A 77 21.68 5.81 -27.41
CA ILE A 77 22.69 6.75 -26.92
C ILE A 77 24.02 6.56 -27.66
N GLU A 78 24.46 5.33 -27.90
CA GLU A 78 25.72 5.07 -28.62
C GLU A 78 25.65 5.45 -30.11
N LEU A 79 24.50 5.26 -30.77
CA LEU A 79 24.25 5.77 -32.12
C LEU A 79 24.43 7.30 -32.15
N ASN A 80 23.75 8.02 -31.26
CA ASN A 80 23.81 9.48 -31.19
C ASN A 80 25.21 10.01 -30.83
N ARG A 81 25.96 9.31 -29.97
CA ARG A 81 27.38 9.65 -29.70
C ARG A 81 28.23 9.51 -30.97
N THR A 82 27.91 8.54 -31.82
CA THR A 82 28.58 8.36 -33.11
C THR A 82 28.18 9.45 -34.10
N MET A 83 26.89 9.79 -34.21
CA MET A 83 26.40 10.94 -34.98
C MET A 83 27.13 12.23 -34.62
N ILE A 84 27.26 12.56 -33.33
CA ILE A 84 27.99 13.75 -32.86
C ILE A 84 29.44 13.73 -33.34
N ARG A 85 30.16 12.61 -33.14
CA ARG A 85 31.56 12.46 -33.58
C ARG A 85 31.72 12.63 -35.08
N LEU A 86 30.82 12.04 -35.87
CA LEU A 86 30.84 12.14 -37.33
C LEU A 86 30.53 13.56 -37.79
N ALA A 87 29.52 14.21 -37.21
CA ALA A 87 29.18 15.59 -37.52
C ALA A 87 30.35 16.55 -37.24
N GLU A 88 31.01 16.41 -36.08
CA GLU A 88 32.18 17.21 -35.74
C GLU A 88 33.36 16.95 -36.67
N ARG A 89 33.60 15.69 -37.04
CA ARG A 89 34.65 15.30 -37.99
C ARG A 89 34.45 15.96 -39.35
N GLU A 90 33.25 15.89 -39.91
CA GLU A 90 32.97 16.46 -41.24
C GLU A 90 32.98 18.00 -41.20
N ARG A 91 32.51 18.63 -40.10
CA ARG A 91 32.67 20.08 -39.91
C ARG A 91 34.13 20.53 -39.93
N GLY A 92 35.03 19.75 -39.33
CA GLY A 92 36.47 20.03 -39.31
C GLY A 92 37.17 19.98 -40.67
N ARG A 93 36.54 19.40 -41.70
CA ARG A 93 37.14 19.19 -43.03
C ARG A 93 36.90 20.33 -44.02
N GLY A 94 36.34 21.45 -43.57
CA GLY A 94 36.05 22.60 -44.43
C GLY A 94 34.76 22.42 -45.23
N ALA A 95 33.74 21.84 -44.60
CA ALA A 95 32.36 21.85 -45.09
C ALA A 95 31.92 23.26 -45.49
N ASP A 96 31.10 23.38 -46.53
CA ASP A 96 30.54 24.67 -46.90
C ASP A 96 29.59 25.21 -45.80
N PRO A 97 29.27 26.51 -45.77
CA PRO A 97 28.46 27.08 -44.70
C PRO A 97 27.09 26.39 -44.52
N GLY A 98 26.43 25.96 -45.60
CA GLY A 98 25.14 25.29 -45.50
C GLY A 98 25.26 23.89 -44.91
N GLN A 99 26.30 23.16 -45.28
CA GLN A 99 26.62 21.86 -44.69
C GLN A 99 27.02 22.02 -43.21
N VAL A 100 27.75 23.06 -42.83
CA VAL A 100 28.08 23.34 -41.42
C VAL A 100 26.82 23.53 -40.59
N ASP A 101 25.82 24.26 -41.10
CA ASP A 101 24.55 24.47 -40.40
C ASP A 101 23.78 23.15 -40.24
N GLN A 102 23.69 22.33 -41.29
CA GLN A 102 23.03 21.02 -41.24
C GLN A 102 23.73 20.06 -40.26
N LEU A 103 25.07 19.98 -40.30
CA LEU A 103 25.84 19.15 -39.36
C LEU A 103 25.71 19.64 -37.92
N THR A 104 25.56 20.96 -37.71
CA THR A 104 25.31 21.52 -36.39
C THR A 104 23.93 21.12 -35.88
N LEU A 105 22.90 21.16 -36.74
CA LEU A 105 21.55 20.73 -36.39
C LEU A 105 21.51 19.24 -35.97
N TRP A 106 22.15 18.35 -36.74
CA TRP A 106 22.25 16.93 -36.40
C TRP A 106 22.99 16.70 -35.08
N ARG A 107 24.12 17.38 -34.87
CA ARG A 107 24.87 17.31 -33.62
C ARG A 107 24.02 17.72 -32.42
N ASP A 108 23.32 18.85 -32.52
CA ASP A 108 22.55 19.44 -31.42
C ASP A 108 21.25 18.66 -31.14
N GLY A 109 20.66 18.08 -32.18
CA GLY A 109 19.56 17.11 -32.05
C GLY A 109 20.01 15.86 -31.30
N ALA A 110 21.13 15.27 -31.69
CA ALA A 110 21.67 14.06 -31.07
C ALA A 110 22.08 14.29 -29.61
N ASP A 111 22.74 15.41 -29.31
CA ASP A 111 23.12 15.78 -27.95
C ASP A 111 21.89 16.01 -27.04
N GLY A 112 20.83 16.64 -27.57
CA GLY A 112 19.56 16.79 -26.85
C GLY A 112 18.87 15.44 -26.60
N LEU A 113 18.86 14.56 -27.59
CA LEU A 113 18.26 13.23 -27.45
C LEU A 113 19.00 12.37 -26.40
N ILE A 114 20.33 12.43 -26.35
CA ILE A 114 21.11 11.74 -25.30
C ILE A 114 20.67 12.19 -23.91
N LYS A 115 20.59 13.51 -23.66
CA LYS A 115 20.18 14.05 -22.35
C LYS A 115 18.77 13.59 -21.97
N LEU A 116 17.82 13.62 -22.93
CA LEU A 116 16.46 13.11 -22.72
C LEU A 116 16.50 11.64 -22.29
N LEU A 117 17.26 10.82 -23.01
CA LEU A 117 17.33 9.38 -22.82
C LEU A 117 18.01 8.98 -21.51
N GLU A 118 19.06 9.70 -21.09
CA GLU A 118 19.68 9.51 -19.78
C GLU A 118 18.67 9.74 -18.64
N GLY A 119 17.87 10.80 -18.70
CA GLY A 119 16.79 11.03 -17.74
C GLY A 119 15.69 9.94 -17.79
N VAL A 120 15.34 9.44 -18.98
CA VAL A 120 14.37 8.32 -19.13
C VAL A 120 14.91 7.02 -18.52
N LYS A 121 16.22 6.72 -18.65
CA LYS A 121 16.83 5.54 -18.02
C LYS A 121 16.72 5.60 -16.50
N LEU A 122 17.06 6.73 -15.91
CA LEU A 122 16.93 6.95 -14.46
C LEU A 122 15.48 6.84 -14.00
N THR A 123 14.52 7.28 -14.81
CA THR A 123 13.09 7.10 -14.53
C THR A 123 12.67 5.62 -14.57
N ASN A 124 13.19 4.82 -15.52
CA ASN A 124 12.97 3.38 -15.57
C ASN A 124 13.57 2.68 -14.33
N GLU A 125 14.78 3.05 -13.92
CA GLU A 125 15.45 2.53 -12.73
C GLU A 125 14.70 2.91 -11.44
N ALA A 126 14.18 4.14 -11.38
CA ALA A 126 13.34 4.59 -10.27
C ALA A 126 12.03 3.79 -10.16
N GLU A 127 11.37 3.50 -11.29
CA GLU A 127 10.18 2.65 -11.31
C GLU A 127 10.49 1.22 -10.86
N GLU A 128 11.64 0.66 -11.27
CA GLU A 128 12.11 -0.63 -10.78
C GLU A 128 12.35 -0.62 -9.25
N ALA A 129 13.04 0.41 -8.74
CA ALA A 129 13.27 0.61 -7.31
C ALA A 129 11.95 0.79 -6.53
N ARG A 130 11.00 1.56 -7.08
CA ARG A 130 9.67 1.77 -6.50
C ARG A 130 8.92 0.45 -6.39
N LEU A 131 8.86 -0.32 -7.47
CA LEU A 131 8.24 -1.63 -7.50
C LEU A 131 8.86 -2.50 -6.41
N ALA A 132 10.19 -2.58 -6.38
CA ALA A 132 10.95 -3.37 -5.39
C ALA A 132 10.74 -2.90 -3.95
N GLY A 133 10.10 -1.75 -3.76
CA GLY A 133 9.77 -1.22 -2.46
C GLY A 133 10.82 -0.30 -1.86
N ASN A 134 11.83 0.10 -2.64
CA ASN A 134 12.85 1.03 -2.22
C ASN A 134 12.49 2.46 -2.70
N LEU A 135 11.57 3.11 -1.98
CA LEU A 135 11.10 4.46 -2.36
C LEU A 135 12.17 5.53 -2.22
N ASP A 136 13.10 5.38 -1.26
CA ASP A 136 14.18 6.35 -1.07
C ASP A 136 15.11 6.35 -2.29
N ALA A 137 15.56 5.18 -2.74
CA ALA A 137 16.35 5.07 -3.96
C ALA A 137 15.58 5.51 -5.21
N ALA A 138 14.27 5.21 -5.28
CA ALA A 138 13.44 5.68 -6.37
C ALA A 138 13.35 7.22 -6.42
N ILE A 139 13.26 7.88 -5.27
CA ILE A 139 13.28 9.35 -5.17
C ILE A 139 14.64 9.89 -5.61
N GLU A 140 15.75 9.32 -5.11
CA GLU A 140 17.11 9.75 -5.48
C GLU A 140 17.34 9.66 -7.00
N LEU A 141 16.90 8.57 -7.64
CA LEU A 141 17.02 8.39 -9.09
C LEU A 141 16.17 9.39 -9.89
N ILE A 142 14.97 9.74 -9.42
CA ILE A 142 14.16 10.78 -10.08
C ILE A 142 14.76 12.17 -9.83
N GLU A 143 15.36 12.43 -8.67
CA GLU A 143 16.09 13.67 -8.41
C GLU A 143 17.27 13.82 -9.38
N GLU A 144 18.02 12.75 -9.64
CA GLU A 144 19.08 12.74 -10.66
C GLU A 144 18.53 12.93 -12.08
N SER A 145 17.37 12.37 -12.41
CA SER A 145 16.77 12.55 -13.74
C SER A 145 16.33 13.99 -14.01
N VAL A 146 15.94 14.74 -12.97
CA VAL A 146 15.63 16.18 -13.07
C VAL A 146 16.84 16.96 -13.56
N ASP A 147 18.06 16.64 -13.13
CA ASP A 147 19.27 17.33 -13.56
C ASP A 147 19.51 17.14 -15.07
N HIS A 148 19.34 15.92 -15.60
CA HIS A 148 19.42 15.66 -17.04
C HIS A 148 18.36 16.41 -17.85
N TYR A 149 17.13 16.51 -17.33
CA TYR A 149 16.07 17.26 -17.98
C TYR A 149 16.29 18.78 -17.93
N ALA A 150 16.87 19.30 -16.85
CA ALA A 150 17.28 20.69 -16.75
C ALA A 150 18.43 21.03 -17.72
N ASP A 151 19.40 20.12 -17.88
CA ASP A 151 20.47 20.25 -18.88
C ASP A 151 19.91 20.24 -20.31
N LEU A 152 18.87 19.44 -20.58
CA LEU A 152 18.17 19.43 -21.86
C LEU A 152 17.48 20.77 -22.14
N ASP A 153 16.74 21.29 -21.16
CA ASP A 153 16.08 22.60 -21.25
C ASP A 153 17.10 23.72 -21.56
N ALA A 154 18.26 23.69 -20.91
CA ALA A 154 19.33 24.67 -21.11
C ALA A 154 20.14 24.48 -22.41
N SER A 155 20.01 23.36 -23.11
CA SER A 155 20.90 22.97 -24.22
C SER A 155 20.72 23.79 -25.49
N GLY A 156 19.59 24.48 -25.66
CA GLY A 156 19.21 25.11 -26.94
C GLY A 156 18.89 24.11 -28.06
N SER A 157 18.85 22.80 -27.76
CA SER A 157 18.42 21.75 -28.67
C SER A 157 16.96 21.96 -29.10
N PRO A 158 16.53 21.46 -30.29
CA PRO A 158 15.12 21.42 -30.68
C PRO A 158 14.20 20.70 -29.68
N LEU A 159 14.78 19.86 -28.80
CA LEU A 159 14.08 19.14 -27.73
C LEU A 159 14.09 19.87 -26.38
N ALA A 160 14.60 21.10 -26.28
CA ALA A 160 14.71 21.83 -25.01
C ALA A 160 13.36 21.95 -24.26
N TRP A 161 12.28 22.26 -24.99
CA TRP A 161 10.93 22.37 -24.44
C TRP A 161 10.46 21.09 -23.71
N LEU A 162 10.96 19.92 -24.14
CA LEU A 162 10.63 18.64 -23.52
C LEU A 162 11.36 18.47 -22.18
N GLY A 163 12.55 19.06 -22.04
CA GLY A 163 13.32 19.09 -20.79
C GLY A 163 12.54 19.72 -19.65
N GLU A 164 11.99 20.93 -19.87
CA GLU A 164 11.17 21.62 -18.87
C GLU A 164 9.97 20.75 -18.42
N LEU A 165 9.19 20.23 -19.38
CA LEU A 165 8.03 19.40 -19.07
C LEU A 165 8.41 18.13 -18.31
N ARG A 166 9.47 17.44 -18.73
CA ARG A 166 9.94 16.21 -18.08
C ARG A 166 10.47 16.47 -16.67
N ALA A 167 11.19 17.56 -16.45
CA ALA A 167 11.64 17.98 -15.13
C ALA A 167 10.46 18.22 -14.18
N ARG A 168 9.39 18.88 -14.65
CA ARG A 168 8.18 19.10 -13.84
C ARG A 168 7.44 17.80 -13.53
N ILE A 169 7.34 16.89 -14.51
CA ILE A 169 6.75 15.55 -14.29
C ILE A 169 7.56 14.78 -13.25
N ALA A 170 8.89 14.77 -13.36
CA ALA A 170 9.79 14.14 -12.40
C ALA A 170 9.62 14.72 -10.98
N ALA A 171 9.53 16.04 -10.85
CA ALA A 171 9.25 16.71 -9.58
C ALA A 171 7.89 16.29 -8.96
N ALA A 172 6.84 16.17 -9.78
CA ALA A 172 5.54 15.67 -9.34
C ALA A 172 5.62 14.18 -8.91
N THR A 173 6.39 13.36 -9.63
CA THR A 173 6.63 11.95 -9.30
C THR A 173 7.36 11.80 -7.96
N ILE A 174 8.34 12.66 -7.65
CA ILE A 174 8.99 12.69 -6.32
C ILE A 174 7.97 12.92 -5.21
N ALA A 175 7.07 13.90 -5.39
CA ALA A 175 6.02 14.19 -4.42
C ALA A 175 5.04 13.01 -4.27
N LEU A 176 4.70 12.33 -5.38
CA LEU A 176 3.93 11.09 -5.35
C LEU A 176 4.64 10.00 -4.53
N TYR A 177 5.92 9.76 -4.75
CA TYR A 177 6.67 8.73 -4.03
C TYR A 177 6.79 9.03 -2.52
N ARG A 178 6.95 10.30 -2.16
CA ARG A 178 6.90 10.75 -0.76
C ARG A 178 5.53 10.45 -0.13
N SER A 179 4.43 10.66 -0.86
CA SER A 179 3.09 10.32 -0.34
C SER A 179 2.93 8.81 -0.11
N LEU A 180 3.50 7.98 -0.97
CA LEU A 180 3.53 6.53 -0.79
C LEU A 180 4.36 6.12 0.44
N GLN A 181 5.45 6.84 0.72
CA GLN A 181 6.26 6.62 1.91
C GLN A 181 5.48 6.95 3.19
N GLU A 182 4.72 8.05 3.20
CA GLU A 182 3.82 8.42 4.30
C GLU A 182 2.73 7.34 4.52
N THR A 183 2.13 6.81 3.44
CA THR A 183 1.19 5.69 3.52
C THR A 183 1.82 4.46 4.17
N ARG A 184 3.07 4.13 3.82
CA ARG A 184 3.76 2.95 4.37
C ARG A 184 4.04 3.03 5.87
N ILE A 185 4.33 4.23 6.38
CA ILE A 185 4.54 4.44 7.81
C ILE A 185 3.22 4.64 8.59
N GLY A 186 2.07 4.53 7.91
CA GLY A 186 0.75 4.69 8.51
C GLY A 186 0.32 6.14 8.73
N ASN A 187 1.03 7.13 8.17
CA ASN A 187 0.62 8.52 8.19
C ASN A 187 -0.31 8.84 7.02
N TYR A 188 -1.47 8.18 7.00
CA TYR A 188 -2.41 8.29 5.89
C TYR A 188 -2.96 9.70 5.67
N ARG A 189 -3.07 10.50 6.73
CA ARG A 189 -3.50 11.90 6.62
C ARG A 189 -2.44 12.74 5.90
N GLY A 190 -1.17 12.63 6.28
CA GLY A 190 -0.07 13.30 5.60
C GLY A 190 0.05 12.85 4.14
N ALA A 191 -0.10 11.55 3.89
CA ALA A 191 -0.12 11.00 2.53
C ALA A 191 -1.25 11.62 1.68
N ARG A 192 -2.46 11.73 2.24
CA ARG A 192 -3.61 12.33 1.54
C ARG A 192 -3.38 13.81 1.22
N ASP A 193 -2.92 14.60 2.19
CA ASP A 193 -2.65 16.03 1.97
C ASP A 193 -1.62 16.22 0.83
N GLN A 194 -0.63 15.32 0.73
CA GLN A 194 0.33 15.30 -0.38
C GLN A 194 -0.29 14.83 -1.70
N LEU A 195 -1.12 13.80 -1.71
CA LEU A 195 -1.78 13.29 -2.92
C LEU A 195 -2.72 14.32 -3.54
N ASP A 196 -3.45 15.08 -2.73
CA ASP A 196 -4.30 16.16 -3.22
C ASP A 196 -3.46 17.23 -3.96
N ALA A 197 -2.29 17.59 -3.41
CA ALA A 197 -1.35 18.51 -4.07
C ALA A 197 -0.75 17.90 -5.36
N VAL A 198 -0.35 16.64 -5.32
CA VAL A 198 0.17 15.90 -6.48
C VAL A 198 -0.86 15.83 -7.61
N ARG A 199 -2.15 15.59 -7.29
CA ARG A 199 -3.23 15.57 -8.28
C ARG A 199 -3.33 16.91 -9.00
N VAL A 200 -3.37 18.02 -8.26
CA VAL A 200 -3.45 19.37 -8.84
C VAL A 200 -2.29 19.61 -9.80
N VAL A 201 -1.06 19.25 -9.40
CA VAL A 201 0.12 19.42 -10.25
C VAL A 201 0.03 18.59 -11.53
N TYR A 202 -0.44 17.34 -11.47
CA TYR A 202 -0.61 16.52 -12.67
C TYR A 202 -1.76 17.00 -13.57
N GLU A 203 -2.83 17.54 -13.01
CA GLU A 203 -3.92 18.17 -13.77
C GLU A 203 -3.43 19.42 -14.52
N GLU A 204 -2.64 20.27 -13.84
CA GLU A 204 -1.99 21.44 -14.46
C GLU A 204 -1.01 21.01 -15.56
N LEU A 205 -0.16 20.02 -15.30
CA LEU A 205 0.76 19.47 -16.30
C LEU A 205 0.03 18.89 -17.51
N LEU A 206 -1.09 18.21 -17.30
CA LEU A 206 -1.90 17.68 -18.39
C LEU A 206 -2.48 18.80 -19.25
N ALA A 207 -2.97 19.88 -18.63
CA ALA A 207 -3.45 21.06 -19.34
C ALA A 207 -2.32 21.72 -20.14
N ASP A 208 -1.15 21.93 -19.51
CA ASP A 208 0.01 22.55 -20.16
C ASP A 208 0.47 21.74 -21.39
N VAL A 209 0.56 20.41 -21.27
CA VAL A 209 0.94 19.53 -22.38
C VAL A 209 -0.09 19.56 -23.52
N GLN A 210 -1.36 19.79 -23.22
CA GLN A 210 -2.43 19.94 -24.22
C GLN A 210 -2.40 21.30 -24.93
N GLU A 211 -1.85 22.34 -24.29
CA GLU A 211 -1.71 23.68 -24.85
C GLU A 211 -0.44 23.88 -25.70
N VAL A 212 0.47 22.89 -25.73
CA VAL A 212 1.65 22.94 -26.61
C VAL A 212 1.21 22.84 -28.07
N GLU A 213 1.16 23.99 -28.74
CA GLU A 213 0.96 24.15 -30.17
C GLU A 213 2.32 24.26 -30.90
N ASP A 214 2.33 24.21 -32.24
CA ASP A 214 3.52 24.43 -33.08
C ASP A 214 4.69 23.42 -32.96
N VAL A 215 4.41 22.17 -32.62
CA VAL A 215 5.38 21.06 -32.76
C VAL A 215 5.20 20.29 -34.08
N ASP A 216 6.28 19.71 -34.57
CA ASP A 216 6.25 18.84 -35.75
C ASP A 216 5.52 17.51 -35.49
N GLN A 217 5.41 16.65 -36.51
CA GLN A 217 4.70 15.37 -36.40
C GLN A 217 5.30 14.46 -35.31
N GLN A 218 6.62 14.50 -35.11
CA GLN A 218 7.29 13.69 -34.10
C GLN A 218 7.00 14.23 -32.69
N GLY A 219 7.06 15.56 -32.51
CA GLY A 219 6.65 16.23 -31.27
C GLY A 219 5.19 15.95 -30.92
N GLN A 220 4.27 15.95 -31.90
CA GLN A 220 2.86 15.56 -31.68
C GLN A 220 2.71 14.13 -31.16
N ALA A 221 3.49 13.18 -31.69
CA ALA A 221 3.46 11.80 -31.22
C ALA A 221 3.96 11.69 -29.77
N ILE A 222 5.03 12.42 -29.43
CA ILE A 222 5.58 12.50 -28.07
C ILE A 222 4.56 13.12 -27.10
N LEU A 223 3.93 14.23 -27.46
CA LEU A 223 2.89 14.87 -26.64
C LEU A 223 1.70 13.92 -26.43
N ALA A 224 1.24 13.22 -27.47
CA ALA A 224 0.14 12.26 -27.36
C ALA A 224 0.48 11.07 -26.44
N GLU A 225 1.73 10.64 -26.41
CA GLU A 225 2.21 9.66 -25.43
C GLU A 225 2.23 10.24 -24.02
N MET A 226 2.78 11.44 -23.82
CA MET A 226 2.83 12.09 -22.52
C MET A 226 1.43 12.31 -21.94
N ILE A 227 0.46 12.74 -22.75
CA ILE A 227 -0.94 12.87 -22.36
C ILE A 227 -1.49 11.53 -21.88
N ARG A 228 -1.21 10.43 -22.61
CA ARG A 228 -1.65 9.09 -22.19
C ARG A 228 -1.01 8.66 -20.87
N ALA A 229 0.29 8.92 -20.69
CA ALA A 229 1.02 8.61 -19.47
C ALA A 229 0.48 9.42 -18.28
N LEU A 230 0.31 10.72 -18.42
CA LEU A 230 -0.24 11.61 -17.38
C LEU A 230 -1.65 11.22 -16.96
N ASN A 231 -2.52 10.89 -17.92
CA ASN A 231 -3.86 10.38 -17.61
C ASN A 231 -3.82 9.06 -16.83
N ALA A 232 -2.92 8.14 -17.20
CA ALA A 232 -2.74 6.89 -16.47
C ALA A 232 -2.25 7.14 -15.04
N THR A 233 -1.29 8.06 -14.86
CA THR A 233 -0.79 8.45 -13.54
C THR A 233 -1.87 9.11 -12.69
N LEU A 234 -2.71 9.98 -13.25
CA LEU A 234 -3.85 10.59 -12.54
C LEU A 234 -4.83 9.52 -12.02
N VAL A 235 -5.14 8.51 -12.83
CA VAL A 235 -5.97 7.37 -12.40
C VAL A 235 -5.32 6.62 -11.23
N ASP A 236 -4.00 6.42 -11.28
CA ASP A 236 -3.27 5.76 -10.19
C ASP A 236 -3.24 6.63 -8.91
N VAL A 237 -3.04 7.96 -9.02
CA VAL A 237 -3.12 8.91 -7.89
C VAL A 237 -4.50 8.84 -7.23
N MET A 238 -5.58 8.88 -8.02
CA MET A 238 -6.95 8.75 -7.50
C MET A 238 -7.19 7.41 -6.82
N THR A 239 -6.61 6.33 -7.36
CA THR A 239 -6.72 5.00 -6.77
C THR A 239 -5.99 4.93 -5.43
N ILE A 240 -4.78 5.49 -5.33
CA ILE A 240 -4.00 5.55 -4.09
C ILE A 240 -4.73 6.40 -3.03
N ASP A 241 -5.30 7.54 -3.41
CA ASP A 241 -6.11 8.38 -2.49
C ASP A 241 -7.32 7.60 -1.94
N ALA A 242 -8.06 6.88 -2.80
CA ALA A 242 -9.17 6.04 -2.36
C ALA A 242 -8.73 4.94 -1.37
N VAL A 243 -7.58 4.31 -1.61
CA VAL A 243 -6.99 3.33 -0.69
C VAL A 243 -6.60 3.99 0.64
N ASN A 244 -5.98 5.17 0.62
CA ASN A 244 -5.63 5.90 1.84
C ASN A 244 -6.87 6.26 2.66
N ASN A 245 -7.93 6.74 2.00
CA ASN A 245 -9.21 7.04 2.67
C ASN A 245 -9.83 5.78 3.31
N MET A 246 -9.77 4.64 2.62
CA MET A 246 -10.19 3.35 3.18
C MET A 246 -9.38 2.99 4.43
N LEU A 247 -8.04 3.06 4.37
CA LEU A 247 -7.16 2.70 5.48
C LEU A 247 -7.34 3.64 6.68
N MET A 248 -7.55 4.94 6.44
CA MET A 248 -7.89 5.91 7.49
C MET A 248 -9.19 5.55 8.21
N SER A 249 -10.23 5.19 7.46
CA SER A 249 -11.51 4.81 8.05
C SER A 249 -11.42 3.47 8.80
N ALA A 250 -10.65 2.52 8.28
CA ALA A 250 -10.38 1.25 8.96
C ALA A 250 -9.65 1.46 10.28
N GLN A 251 -8.59 2.29 10.29
CA GLN A 251 -7.82 2.62 11.49
C GLN A 251 -8.68 3.31 12.55
N ALA A 252 -9.67 4.10 12.13
CA ALA A 252 -10.59 4.77 13.03
C ALA A 252 -11.78 3.90 13.47
N GLY A 253 -11.86 2.63 13.05
CA GLY A 253 -12.98 1.73 13.34
C GLY A 253 -14.29 2.11 12.64
N ARG A 254 -14.25 2.95 11.60
CA ARG A 254 -15.41 3.37 10.82
C ARG A 254 -15.65 2.38 9.67
N PHE A 255 -16.13 1.18 10.00
CA PHE A 255 -16.22 0.08 9.06
C PHE A 255 -17.19 0.30 7.89
N VAL A 256 -18.29 1.03 8.12
CA VAL A 256 -19.23 1.40 7.03
C VAL A 256 -18.51 2.24 5.96
N GLU A 257 -17.81 3.28 6.40
CA GLU A 257 -17.01 4.13 5.50
C GLU A 257 -15.87 3.33 4.86
N THR A 258 -15.26 2.40 5.59
CA THR A 258 -14.21 1.52 5.03
C THR A 258 -14.74 0.71 3.85
N ILE A 259 -15.97 0.17 3.94
CA ILE A 259 -16.59 -0.56 2.84
C ILE A 259 -16.88 0.36 1.65
N GLU A 260 -17.42 1.56 1.90
CA GLU A 260 -17.71 2.54 0.85
C GLU A 260 -16.44 2.95 0.11
N GLN A 261 -15.41 3.40 0.84
CA GLN A 261 -14.13 3.85 0.29
C GLN A 261 -13.37 2.69 -0.36
N GLY A 262 -13.35 1.51 0.25
CA GLY A 262 -12.72 0.32 -0.32
C GLY A 262 -13.41 -0.16 -1.60
N THR A 263 -14.73 -0.04 -1.71
CA THR A 263 -15.46 -0.36 -2.95
C THR A 263 -15.11 0.63 -4.05
N ALA A 264 -15.04 1.93 -3.74
CA ALA A 264 -14.60 2.95 -4.69
C ALA A 264 -13.16 2.71 -5.16
N ALA A 265 -12.25 2.35 -4.24
CA ALA A 265 -10.87 1.98 -4.57
C ALA A 265 -10.80 0.75 -5.48
N ALA A 266 -11.60 -0.30 -5.23
CA ALA A 266 -11.67 -1.47 -6.09
C ALA A 266 -12.18 -1.13 -7.50
N GLN A 267 -13.18 -0.25 -7.63
CA GLN A 267 -13.67 0.23 -8.93
C GLN A 267 -12.63 1.07 -9.68
N ALA A 268 -11.84 1.87 -8.96
CA ALA A 268 -10.73 2.62 -9.54
C ALA A 268 -9.66 1.66 -10.10
N TYR A 269 -9.32 0.59 -9.37
CA TYR A 269 -8.45 -0.47 -9.87
C TYR A 269 -9.01 -1.18 -11.10
N GLU A 270 -10.30 -1.50 -11.13
CA GLU A 270 -10.93 -2.10 -12.32
C GLU A 270 -10.80 -1.21 -13.55
N THR A 271 -11.04 0.10 -13.38
CA THR A 271 -10.89 1.11 -14.44
C THR A 271 -9.45 1.19 -14.90
N SER A 272 -8.51 1.21 -13.96
CA SER A 272 -7.06 1.21 -14.23
C SER A 272 -6.63 -0.05 -14.98
N ILE A 273 -7.17 -1.24 -14.64
CA ILE A 273 -6.91 -2.50 -15.36
C ILE A 273 -7.49 -2.46 -16.78
N LEU A 274 -8.69 -1.92 -16.97
CA LEU A 274 -9.31 -1.78 -18.29
C LEU A 274 -8.52 -0.82 -19.17
N ALA A 275 -8.07 0.31 -18.63
CA ALA A 275 -7.20 1.25 -19.32
C ALA A 275 -5.89 0.57 -19.75
N ALA A 276 -5.22 -0.17 -18.86
CA ALA A 276 -4.00 -0.92 -19.19
C ALA A 276 -4.21 -1.93 -20.33
N ARG A 277 -5.36 -2.62 -20.35
CA ARG A 277 -5.71 -3.56 -21.44
C ARG A 277 -5.92 -2.86 -22.78
N SER A 278 -6.48 -1.65 -22.76
CA SER A 278 -6.73 -0.87 -23.98
C SER A 278 -5.46 -0.29 -24.59
N SER A 279 -4.45 0.01 -23.77
CA SER A 279 -3.17 0.59 -24.22
C SER A 279 -2.20 -0.45 -24.80
N GLY A 280 -2.49 -1.74 -24.72
CA GLY A 280 -1.67 -2.81 -25.29
C GLY A 280 -1.45 -4.00 -24.36
N PRO A 281 -0.59 -4.95 -24.74
CA PRO A 281 -0.23 -6.07 -23.89
C PRO A 281 0.61 -5.57 -22.71
N ASN A 282 -0.04 -5.27 -21.58
CA ASN A 282 0.63 -4.94 -20.33
C ASN A 282 0.31 -5.98 -19.25
N ARG A 283 0.86 -7.20 -19.42
CA ARG A 283 0.52 -8.35 -18.57
C ARG A 283 0.95 -8.14 -17.12
N ASN A 284 2.10 -7.51 -16.92
CA ASN A 284 2.73 -7.32 -15.62
C ASN A 284 2.02 -6.24 -14.80
N MET A 285 1.73 -5.07 -15.39
CA MET A 285 0.96 -4.03 -14.70
C MET A 285 -0.45 -4.50 -14.36
N ILE A 286 -1.12 -5.23 -15.27
CA ILE A 286 -2.45 -5.81 -14.98
C ILE A 286 -2.36 -6.74 -13.78
N ALA A 287 -1.31 -7.58 -13.68
CA ALA A 287 -1.13 -8.49 -12.56
C ALA A 287 -0.84 -7.74 -11.23
N ILE A 288 -0.06 -6.66 -11.27
CA ILE A 288 0.18 -5.78 -10.10
C ILE A 288 -1.13 -5.14 -9.65
N ARG A 289 -1.87 -4.48 -10.55
CA ARG A 289 -3.14 -3.81 -10.23
C ARG A 289 -4.19 -4.80 -9.72
N GLN A 290 -4.23 -6.00 -10.28
CA GLN A 290 -5.11 -7.06 -9.77
C GLN A 290 -4.71 -7.53 -8.36
N MET A 291 -3.41 -7.65 -8.09
CA MET A 291 -2.92 -7.98 -6.74
C MET A 291 -3.36 -6.91 -5.72
N GLU A 292 -3.21 -5.63 -6.05
CA GLU A 292 -3.59 -4.53 -5.17
C GLU A 292 -5.11 -4.43 -4.98
N MET A 293 -5.90 -4.71 -6.02
CA MET A 293 -7.35 -4.80 -5.92
C MET A 293 -7.79 -5.91 -4.96
N GLU A 294 -7.14 -7.08 -5.00
CA GLU A 294 -7.41 -8.20 -4.08
C GLU A 294 -7.07 -7.82 -2.63
N TYR A 295 -6.02 -7.03 -2.42
CA TYR A 295 -5.70 -6.47 -1.10
C TYR A 295 -6.83 -5.61 -0.54
N VAL A 296 -7.34 -4.67 -1.35
CA VAL A 296 -8.48 -3.80 -1.00
C VAL A 296 -9.74 -4.62 -0.72
N GLN A 297 -10.05 -5.60 -1.57
CA GLN A 297 -11.22 -6.47 -1.39
C GLN A 297 -11.14 -7.28 -0.09
N GLY A 298 -9.95 -7.70 0.34
CA GLY A 298 -9.77 -8.33 1.63
C GLY A 298 -10.12 -7.41 2.81
N TRP A 299 -9.72 -6.14 2.76
CA TRP A 299 -10.10 -5.12 3.76
C TRP A 299 -11.60 -4.85 3.80
N VAL A 300 -12.25 -4.73 2.63
CA VAL A 300 -13.71 -4.56 2.54
C VAL A 300 -14.44 -5.72 3.21
N ASN A 301 -13.99 -6.95 2.99
CA ASN A 301 -14.60 -8.13 3.60
C ASN A 301 -14.31 -8.22 5.11
N LEU A 302 -13.12 -7.80 5.57
CA LEU A 302 -12.85 -7.71 7.00
C LEU A 302 -13.78 -6.68 7.68
N ALA A 303 -13.93 -5.48 7.11
CA ALA A 303 -14.86 -4.48 7.62
C ALA A 303 -16.32 -4.97 7.61
N THR A 304 -16.71 -5.73 6.59
CA THR A 304 -18.03 -6.38 6.52
C THR A 304 -18.23 -7.37 7.67
N ALA A 305 -17.20 -8.14 8.01
CA ALA A 305 -17.25 -9.06 9.16
C ALA A 305 -17.45 -8.31 10.48
N GLU A 306 -16.76 -7.18 10.67
CA GLU A 306 -16.88 -6.36 11.87
C GLU A 306 -18.30 -5.83 12.07
N ILE A 307 -18.94 -5.33 11.00
CA ILE A 307 -20.35 -4.89 11.04
C ILE A 307 -21.30 -6.05 11.36
N ALA A 308 -21.08 -7.22 10.76
CA ALA A 308 -21.91 -8.40 11.02
C ALA A 308 -21.79 -8.87 12.49
N MET A 309 -20.58 -8.80 13.07
CA MET A 309 -20.37 -9.09 14.50
C MET A 309 -21.13 -8.11 15.41
N ASP A 310 -21.14 -6.81 15.07
CA ASP A 310 -21.89 -5.81 15.82
C ASP A 310 -23.40 -6.09 15.81
N HIS A 311 -23.93 -6.60 14.69
CA HIS A 311 -25.33 -7.02 14.55
C HIS A 311 -25.65 -8.42 15.11
N ALA A 312 -24.65 -9.19 15.57
CA ALA A 312 -24.77 -10.60 15.95
C ALA A 312 -25.14 -11.57 14.81
N ASP A 313 -24.84 -11.20 13.57
CA ASP A 313 -25.00 -12.06 12.40
C ASP A 313 -23.76 -12.95 12.23
N TRP A 314 -23.61 -13.93 13.13
CA TRP A 314 -22.38 -14.72 13.27
C TRP A 314 -21.95 -15.49 12.03
N ASP A 315 -22.93 -16.03 11.29
CA ASP A 315 -22.66 -16.81 10.08
C ASP A 315 -22.15 -15.90 8.95
N ASP A 316 -22.71 -14.70 8.82
CA ASP A 316 -22.27 -13.70 7.85
C ASP A 316 -20.89 -13.14 8.21
N ALA A 317 -20.63 -12.90 9.50
CA ALA A 317 -19.30 -12.53 9.98
C ALA A 317 -18.24 -13.59 9.62
N GLN A 318 -18.52 -14.87 9.91
CA GLN A 318 -17.60 -15.96 9.57
C GLN A 318 -17.36 -16.06 8.06
N LYS A 319 -18.43 -15.95 7.26
CA LYS A 319 -18.34 -15.99 5.79
C LYS A 319 -17.51 -14.83 5.23
N ALA A 320 -17.66 -13.63 5.79
CA ALA A 320 -16.90 -12.46 5.41
C ALA A 320 -15.40 -12.61 5.75
N ILE A 321 -15.06 -13.13 6.94
CA ILE A 321 -13.66 -13.46 7.32
C ILE A 321 -13.04 -14.46 6.34
N LEU A 322 -13.75 -15.54 5.99
CA LEU A 322 -13.27 -16.53 5.02
C LEU A 322 -13.09 -15.93 3.62
N THR A 323 -13.93 -14.96 3.25
CA THR A 323 -13.81 -14.27 1.95
C THR A 323 -12.62 -13.32 1.93
N ALA A 324 -12.40 -12.57 3.02
CA ALA A 324 -11.19 -11.75 3.18
C ALA A 324 -9.91 -12.59 3.05
N ARG A 325 -9.86 -13.75 3.71
CA ARG A 325 -8.75 -14.71 3.60
C ARG A 325 -8.47 -15.11 2.15
N ARG A 326 -9.51 -15.49 1.39
CA ARG A 326 -9.36 -15.90 -0.02
C ARG A 326 -8.79 -14.79 -0.90
N HIS A 327 -9.20 -13.54 -0.68
CA HIS A 327 -8.66 -12.39 -1.40
C HIS A 327 -7.17 -12.18 -1.08
N TRP A 328 -6.77 -12.21 0.19
CA TRP A 328 -5.37 -12.08 0.58
C TRP A 328 -4.50 -13.27 0.14
N GLU A 329 -5.04 -14.49 0.08
CA GLU A 329 -4.37 -15.64 -0.56
C GLU A 329 -4.24 -15.46 -2.09
N SER A 330 -5.23 -14.87 -2.75
CA SER A 330 -5.18 -14.52 -4.19
C SER A 330 -4.07 -13.49 -4.45
N MET A 331 -4.07 -12.40 -3.68
CA MET A 331 -3.02 -11.37 -3.68
C MET A 331 -1.63 -11.99 -3.47
N ALA A 332 -1.45 -12.86 -2.47
CA ALA A 332 -0.19 -13.54 -2.20
C ALA A 332 0.31 -14.37 -3.40
N ARG A 333 -0.58 -15.10 -4.07
CA ARG A 333 -0.26 -15.88 -5.26
C ARG A 333 0.13 -14.99 -6.45
N LEU A 334 -0.58 -13.88 -6.64
CA LEU A 334 -0.23 -12.90 -7.68
C LEU A 334 1.14 -12.27 -7.40
N GLY A 335 1.42 -11.88 -6.16
CA GLY A 335 2.74 -11.37 -5.77
C GLY A 335 3.87 -12.40 -5.92
N LEU A 336 3.61 -13.68 -5.71
CA LEU A 336 4.55 -14.77 -6.02
C LEU A 336 4.82 -14.88 -7.53
N ARG A 337 3.77 -14.81 -8.35
CA ARG A 337 3.90 -14.85 -9.81
C ARG A 337 4.68 -13.65 -10.36
N ASN A 338 4.41 -12.45 -9.86
CA ASN A 338 5.10 -11.23 -10.27
C ASN A 338 6.61 -11.34 -10.02
N LEU A 339 7.02 -11.89 -8.88
CA LEU A 339 8.42 -12.15 -8.58
C LEU A 339 9.10 -13.08 -9.61
N HIS A 340 8.38 -14.07 -10.15
CA HIS A 340 8.95 -15.00 -11.14
C HIS A 340 9.19 -14.35 -12.51
N VAL A 341 8.54 -13.22 -12.79
CA VAL A 341 8.71 -12.45 -14.04
C VAL A 341 9.58 -11.20 -13.82
N GLY A 342 10.36 -11.16 -12.74
CA GLY A 342 11.24 -10.04 -12.41
C GLY A 342 10.54 -8.83 -11.77
N VAL A 343 9.22 -8.85 -11.67
CA VAL A 343 8.44 -7.78 -11.06
C VAL A 343 8.43 -7.98 -9.55
N MET A 344 9.43 -7.41 -8.89
CA MET A 344 9.43 -7.28 -7.44
C MET A 344 8.38 -6.25 -7.08
N ALA A 345 7.12 -6.61 -6.84
CA ALA A 345 6.17 -5.69 -6.20
C ALA A 345 6.24 -5.90 -4.68
N GLN A 346 6.16 -4.84 -3.88
CA GLN A 346 6.07 -4.98 -2.43
C GLN A 346 4.97 -5.97 -2.07
N ARG A 347 5.34 -7.00 -1.31
CA ARG A 347 4.38 -7.93 -0.75
C ARG A 347 3.77 -7.28 0.49
N PRO A 348 2.44 -7.14 0.54
CA PRO A 348 1.78 -6.93 1.81
C PRO A 348 2.18 -8.08 2.74
N ASP A 349 2.54 -7.75 3.97
CA ASP A 349 2.92 -8.76 4.95
C ASP A 349 1.71 -9.64 5.29
N ILE A 350 1.68 -10.83 4.69
CA ILE A 350 0.62 -11.83 4.88
C ILE A 350 0.52 -12.22 6.35
N ALA A 351 1.62 -12.18 7.11
CA ALA A 351 1.58 -12.52 8.53
C ALA A 351 0.72 -11.50 9.31
N SER A 352 0.89 -10.21 9.03
CA SER A 352 0.07 -9.15 9.62
C SER A 352 -1.42 -9.32 9.28
N GLN A 353 -1.74 -9.69 8.04
CA GLN A 353 -3.12 -9.94 7.60
C GLN A 353 -3.76 -11.16 8.26
N GLU A 354 -3.04 -12.27 8.36
CA GLU A 354 -3.53 -13.48 9.04
C GLU A 354 -3.75 -13.20 10.53
N LEU A 355 -2.89 -12.40 11.17
CA LEU A 355 -3.09 -11.98 12.56
C LEU A 355 -4.39 -11.19 12.74
N LEU A 356 -4.74 -10.31 11.79
CA LEU A 356 -6.03 -9.59 11.80
C LEU A 356 -7.22 -10.56 11.67
N LEU A 357 -7.15 -11.54 10.77
CA LEU A 357 -8.21 -12.55 10.62
C LEU A 357 -8.39 -13.40 11.89
N GLN A 358 -7.28 -13.80 12.51
CA GLN A 358 -7.32 -14.57 13.76
C GLN A 358 -7.86 -13.74 14.93
N ALA A 359 -7.55 -12.43 14.97
CA ALA A 359 -8.14 -11.53 15.94
C ALA A 359 -9.66 -11.41 15.75
N ALA A 360 -10.13 -11.25 14.50
CA ALA A 360 -11.56 -11.19 14.17
C ALA A 360 -12.30 -12.50 14.55
N LEU A 361 -11.69 -13.67 14.28
CA LEU A 361 -12.26 -14.97 14.69
C LEU A 361 -12.36 -15.10 16.22
N ARG A 362 -11.32 -14.70 16.95
CA ARG A 362 -11.34 -14.72 18.42
C ARG A 362 -12.41 -13.78 18.99
N ARG A 363 -12.57 -12.60 18.38
CA ARG A 363 -13.64 -11.66 18.73
C ARG A 363 -15.01 -12.29 18.49
N LEU A 364 -15.23 -12.86 17.31
CA LEU A 364 -16.48 -13.54 16.92
C LEU A 364 -16.88 -14.58 17.97
N ASP A 365 -15.96 -15.48 18.34
CA ASP A 365 -16.21 -16.54 19.33
C ASP A 365 -16.48 -16.00 20.73
N ARG A 366 -15.80 -14.91 21.11
CA ARG A 366 -16.00 -14.23 22.40
C ARG A 366 -17.38 -13.57 22.47
N ASP A 367 -17.75 -12.79 21.46
CA ASP A 367 -19.02 -12.06 21.42
C ASP A 367 -20.20 -13.03 21.33
N ARG A 368 -20.07 -14.11 20.54
CA ARG A 368 -21.06 -15.19 20.48
C ARG A 368 -21.31 -15.84 21.85
N ARG A 369 -20.24 -16.15 22.60
CA ARG A 369 -20.34 -16.71 23.95
C ARG A 369 -21.02 -15.72 24.91
N PHE A 370 -20.58 -14.47 24.95
CA PHE A 370 -21.17 -13.46 25.83
C PHE A 370 -22.64 -13.23 25.55
N ARG A 371 -23.07 -13.15 24.29
CA ARG A 371 -24.51 -13.02 23.98
C ARG A 371 -25.31 -14.23 24.41
N THR A 372 -24.75 -15.44 24.26
CA THR A 372 -25.38 -16.68 24.75
C THR A 372 -25.53 -16.66 26.27
N GLU A 373 -24.49 -16.28 27.01
CA GLU A 373 -24.50 -16.16 28.47
C GLU A 373 -25.49 -15.10 28.95
N ILE A 374 -25.50 -13.90 28.34
CA ILE A 374 -26.43 -12.82 28.67
C ILE A 374 -27.88 -13.27 28.47
N ASN A 375 -28.17 -13.97 27.36
CA ASN A 375 -29.52 -14.49 27.11
C ASN A 375 -29.89 -15.55 28.16
N GLY A 376 -28.99 -16.47 28.50
CA GLY A 376 -29.21 -17.45 29.56
C GLY A 376 -29.45 -16.80 30.93
N LEU A 377 -28.70 -15.74 31.27
CA LEU A 377 -28.91 -14.95 32.49
C LEU A 377 -30.26 -14.24 32.50
N ARG A 378 -30.68 -13.65 31.36
CA ARG A 378 -32.00 -13.02 31.21
C ARG A 378 -33.13 -14.02 31.39
N GLU A 379 -33.03 -15.21 30.79
CA GLU A 379 -34.00 -16.29 30.96
C GLU A 379 -34.04 -16.80 32.41
N SER A 380 -32.88 -16.94 33.05
CA SER A 380 -32.78 -17.31 34.47
C SER A 380 -33.48 -16.27 35.36
N LEU A 381 -33.16 -14.99 35.18
CA LEU A 381 -33.79 -13.88 35.91
C LEU A 381 -35.30 -13.83 35.69
N HIS A 382 -35.77 -14.03 34.46
CA HIS A 382 -37.20 -14.07 34.15
C HIS A 382 -37.90 -15.24 34.86
N ARG A 383 -37.30 -16.43 34.87
CA ARG A 383 -37.81 -17.60 35.62
C ARG A 383 -37.86 -17.33 37.13
N THR A 384 -36.82 -16.74 37.70
CA THR A 384 -36.80 -16.37 39.13
C THR A 384 -37.87 -15.32 39.45
N HIS A 385 -38.07 -14.32 38.59
CA HIS A 385 -39.09 -13.29 38.80
C HIS A 385 -40.51 -13.89 38.74
N LEU A 386 -40.79 -14.77 37.78
CA LEU A 386 -42.07 -15.49 37.71
C LEU A 386 -42.28 -16.42 38.92
N SER A 387 -41.23 -17.11 39.35
CA SER A 387 -41.27 -17.94 40.57
C SER A 387 -41.59 -17.09 41.82
N ASN A 388 -40.95 -15.94 41.96
CA ASN A 388 -41.17 -15.04 43.10
C ASN A 388 -42.57 -14.41 43.08
N ILE A 389 -43.10 -14.06 41.90
CA ILE A 389 -44.49 -13.60 41.75
C ILE A 389 -45.47 -14.71 42.19
N ASN A 390 -45.22 -15.97 41.82
CA ASN A 390 -46.06 -17.11 42.22
C ASN A 390 -45.99 -17.42 43.73
N VAL A 391 -44.86 -17.14 44.39
CA VAL A 391 -44.74 -17.26 45.85
C VAL A 391 -45.52 -16.13 46.55
N ILE A 392 -45.50 -14.90 46.02
CA ILE A 392 -46.24 -13.77 46.61
C ILE A 392 -47.75 -13.91 46.40
N THR A 393 -48.21 -14.44 45.27
CA THR A 393 -49.65 -14.67 45.03
C THR A 393 -50.18 -15.88 45.81
N SER A 394 -49.39 -16.94 46.01
CA SER A 394 -49.79 -18.07 46.86
C SER A 394 -49.79 -17.72 48.35
N ALA A 395 -48.81 -16.94 48.83
CA ALA A 395 -48.80 -16.44 50.20
C ALA A 395 -49.98 -15.51 50.53
N ASN A 396 -50.45 -14.70 49.58
CA ASN A 396 -51.63 -13.85 49.76
C ASN A 396 -52.97 -14.61 49.62
N ALA A 397 -53.00 -15.71 48.87
CA ALA A 397 -54.19 -16.56 48.77
C ALA A 397 -54.47 -17.32 50.09
N ASP A 398 -53.43 -17.77 50.81
CA ASP A 398 -53.57 -18.38 52.14
C ASP A 398 -53.81 -17.33 53.25
N ALA A 399 -53.31 -16.10 53.11
CA ALA A 399 -53.55 -15.02 54.07
C ALA A 399 -54.99 -14.46 54.07
N THR A 400 -55.85 -14.88 53.14
CA THR A 400 -57.26 -14.45 53.10
C THR A 400 -58.20 -15.40 53.87
N ILE A 401 -57.69 -16.46 54.53
CA ILE A 401 -58.50 -17.42 55.30
C ILE A 401 -58.36 -17.30 56.83
N GLN A 402 -57.37 -16.55 57.35
CA GLN A 402 -57.33 -16.24 58.79
C GLN A 402 -57.12 -14.74 59.02
N GLY A 403 -58.24 -14.03 59.10
CA GLY A 403 -58.28 -12.79 59.84
C GLY A 403 -58.07 -13.09 61.32
N ASP A 404 -56.86 -12.84 61.82
CA ASP A 404 -56.69 -12.36 63.18
C ASP A 404 -55.40 -11.53 63.28
N ALA A 405 -55.52 -10.42 64.00
CA ALA A 405 -54.49 -9.41 64.15
C ALA A 405 -53.21 -9.94 64.80
N MET A 406 -52.03 -9.49 64.37
CA MET A 406 -50.80 -9.20 65.15
C MET A 406 -49.70 -8.72 64.18
N SER A 407 -49.25 -7.47 64.26
CA SER A 407 -48.16 -6.98 65.15
C SER A 407 -46.78 -7.09 64.50
N GLY A 408 -46.30 -5.95 64.02
CA GLY A 408 -44.89 -5.55 63.83
C GLY A 408 -43.89 -6.62 63.43
N ASP A 409 -43.77 -6.86 62.12
CA ASP A 409 -42.66 -7.65 61.59
C ASP A 409 -41.59 -6.75 60.98
N THR A 410 -40.36 -6.97 61.41
CA THR A 410 -39.19 -6.13 61.12
C THR A 410 -38.45 -6.78 59.96
N ASN A 411 -38.58 -6.21 58.76
CA ASN A 411 -37.86 -6.69 57.57
C ASN A 411 -36.36 -6.38 57.69
N THR A 412 -35.56 -7.34 58.17
CA THR A 412 -34.09 -7.30 58.03
C THR A 412 -33.70 -7.80 56.65
N PHE A 413 -33.32 -6.88 55.77
CA PHE A 413 -32.81 -7.16 54.44
C PHE A 413 -31.31 -7.47 54.51
N ASN A 414 -30.93 -8.76 54.45
CA ASN A 414 -29.53 -9.17 54.27
C ASN A 414 -29.23 -9.26 52.76
N GLY A 415 -29.02 -8.10 52.14
CA GLY A 415 -28.38 -7.99 50.84
C GLY A 415 -27.19 -7.04 50.94
N PRO A 416 -26.13 -7.20 50.13
CA PRO A 416 -25.07 -6.19 50.03
C PRO A 416 -25.66 -4.94 49.36
N VAL A 417 -26.09 -3.97 50.19
CA VAL A 417 -26.66 -2.70 49.75
C VAL A 417 -25.53 -1.68 49.63
N ASN A 418 -25.00 -1.49 48.42
CA ASN A 418 -24.32 -0.27 48.03
C ASN A 418 -25.39 0.81 47.78
N VAL A 419 -25.87 1.46 48.84
CA VAL A 419 -26.69 2.68 48.73
C VAL A 419 -25.90 3.81 49.38
N ALA A 420 -25.10 4.47 48.55
CA ALA A 420 -24.62 5.81 48.80
C ALA A 420 -25.77 6.78 48.51
N GLY A 421 -26.31 7.41 49.55
CA GLY A 421 -27.21 8.55 49.40
C GLY A 421 -28.37 8.53 50.39
N ALA A 422 -28.33 9.47 51.33
CA ALA A 422 -29.41 9.91 52.22
C ALA A 422 -29.73 9.03 53.45
N LEU A 423 -28.87 9.10 54.48
CA LEU A 423 -29.30 8.98 55.87
C LEU A 423 -28.58 10.03 56.74
N GLY A 424 -29.36 10.65 57.64
CA GLY A 424 -29.02 11.89 58.33
C GLY A 424 -27.98 11.78 59.45
N SER A 425 -27.55 12.98 59.86
CA SER A 425 -26.68 13.30 61.00
C SER A 425 -27.02 12.49 62.26
N GLY A 426 -26.21 11.48 62.60
CA GLY A 426 -26.34 10.80 63.89
C GLY A 426 -25.57 9.50 64.11
N ASN A 427 -24.98 8.87 63.08
CA ASN A 427 -24.32 7.57 63.25
C ASN A 427 -22.78 7.70 63.17
N THR A 428 -22.11 7.37 64.29
CA THR A 428 -20.66 7.19 64.38
C THR A 428 -20.23 5.93 63.64
N VAL A 429 -19.51 6.12 62.53
CA VAL A 429 -18.81 5.06 61.79
C VAL A 429 -17.54 4.69 62.57
N GLY A 430 -17.41 3.42 62.97
CA GLY A 430 -16.18 2.89 63.57
C GLY A 430 -14.99 2.94 62.59
N PRO A 431 -13.74 2.82 63.07
CA PRO A 431 -12.56 2.97 62.23
C PRO A 431 -12.58 1.97 61.07
N VAL A 432 -12.55 2.50 59.85
CA VAL A 432 -12.38 1.74 58.61
C VAL A 432 -11.02 1.07 58.67
N GLN A 433 -11.01 -0.25 58.86
CA GLN A 433 -9.82 -1.06 58.60
C GLN A 433 -9.50 -0.94 57.12
N GLN A 434 -8.35 -0.33 56.84
CA GLN A 434 -7.71 -0.32 55.54
C GLN A 434 -7.37 -1.76 55.18
N VAL A 435 -8.28 -2.44 54.49
CA VAL A 435 -8.05 -3.77 53.92
C VAL A 435 -6.97 -3.59 52.86
N GLN A 436 -5.75 -4.02 53.19
CA GLN A 436 -4.70 -4.24 52.21
C GLN A 436 -5.27 -5.13 51.10
N HIS A 437 -5.17 -4.67 49.85
CA HIS A 437 -5.42 -5.46 48.65
C HIS A 437 -4.54 -6.72 48.67
N GLN A 438 -5.03 -7.80 49.24
CA GLN A 438 -4.38 -9.10 49.23
C GLN A 438 -5.39 -10.08 48.64
N HIS A 439 -5.01 -10.64 47.50
CA HIS A 439 -5.74 -11.56 46.63
C HIS A 439 -6.56 -10.87 45.54
N ALA A 440 -5.99 -10.86 44.33
CA ALA A 440 -6.76 -10.70 43.10
C ALA A 440 -7.91 -11.72 43.12
N ASP A 441 -9.10 -11.28 42.74
CA ASP A 441 -10.24 -12.19 42.64
C ASP A 441 -9.88 -13.32 41.66
N THR A 442 -10.24 -14.56 42.00
CA THR A 442 -10.05 -15.74 41.15
C THR A 442 -10.59 -15.54 39.73
N THR A 443 -11.61 -14.69 39.58
CA THR A 443 -12.17 -14.24 38.30
C THR A 443 -11.17 -13.39 37.48
N GLU A 444 -10.45 -12.46 38.13
CA GLU A 444 -9.44 -11.62 37.49
C GLU A 444 -8.22 -12.43 37.04
N LEU A 445 -7.78 -13.40 37.85
CA LEU A 445 -6.66 -14.29 37.50
C LEU A 445 -6.97 -15.17 36.29
N ARG A 446 -8.21 -15.63 36.14
CA ARG A 446 -8.64 -16.37 34.92
C ARG A 446 -8.63 -15.47 33.69
N ARG A 447 -9.17 -14.25 33.80
CA ARG A 447 -9.14 -13.27 32.70
C ARG A 447 -7.70 -12.91 32.31
N LEU A 448 -6.80 -12.78 33.29
CA LEU A 448 -5.38 -12.56 33.05
C LEU A 448 -4.73 -13.76 32.34
N ALA A 449 -5.06 -14.99 32.73
CA ALA A 449 -4.56 -16.18 32.05
C ALA A 449 -4.96 -16.23 30.57
N ASP A 450 -6.19 -15.82 30.24
CA ASP A 450 -6.66 -15.73 28.85
C ASP A 450 -5.86 -14.68 28.07
N GLN A 451 -5.63 -13.50 28.66
CA GLN A 451 -4.81 -12.44 28.06
C GLN A 451 -3.34 -12.85 27.88
N LEU A 452 -2.76 -13.60 28.82
CA LEU A 452 -1.41 -14.13 28.69
C LEU A 452 -1.34 -15.21 27.59
N ASN A 453 -2.40 -15.98 27.38
CA ASN A 453 -2.48 -16.92 26.27
C ASN A 453 -2.52 -16.21 24.91
N ASP A 454 -3.33 -15.15 24.80
CA ASP A 454 -3.35 -14.28 23.61
C ASP A 454 -1.97 -13.67 23.32
N LEU A 455 -1.24 -13.24 24.35
CA LEU A 455 0.12 -12.70 24.23
C LEU A 455 1.12 -13.74 23.72
N ILE A 456 1.03 -15.01 24.18
CA ILE A 456 1.92 -16.10 23.73
C ILE A 456 1.76 -16.38 22.24
N GLU A 457 0.53 -16.36 21.73
CA GLU A 457 0.26 -16.58 20.30
C GLU A 457 0.95 -15.51 19.43
N VAL A 458 0.88 -14.24 19.86
CA VAL A 458 1.56 -13.13 19.17
C VAL A 458 3.07 -13.26 19.26
N LEU A 459 3.61 -13.55 20.44
CA LEU A 459 5.06 -13.71 20.62
C LEU A 459 5.62 -14.93 19.86
N GLY A 460 4.82 -15.98 19.71
CA GLY A 460 5.20 -17.22 19.02
C GLY A 460 5.40 -17.07 17.51
N ALA A 461 4.85 -16.02 16.90
CA ALA A 461 4.98 -15.76 15.46
C ALA A 461 6.37 -15.25 15.05
N GLY A 462 7.26 -14.88 15.98
CA GLY A 462 8.53 -14.25 15.62
C GLY A 462 9.73 -14.41 16.56
N PRO A 463 9.92 -15.49 17.35
CA PRO A 463 11.10 -15.60 18.21
C PRO A 463 12.38 -15.82 17.40
N ARG A 464 13.31 -14.86 17.48
CA ARG A 464 14.55 -14.77 16.71
C ARG A 464 15.76 -15.33 17.45
N ASN A 465 15.72 -15.35 18.79
CA ASN A 465 16.84 -15.79 19.63
C ASN A 465 16.40 -16.65 20.83
N ALA A 466 17.37 -17.26 21.52
CA ALA A 466 17.11 -18.15 22.65
C ALA A 466 16.44 -17.44 23.83
N HIS A 467 16.76 -16.16 24.04
CA HIS A 467 16.19 -15.35 25.12
C HIS A 467 14.70 -15.06 24.91
N GLU A 468 14.29 -14.73 23.70
CA GLU A 468 12.86 -14.54 23.35
C GLU A 468 12.07 -15.83 23.52
N ARG A 469 12.65 -16.99 23.18
CA ARG A 469 12.01 -18.30 23.43
C ARG A 469 11.84 -18.60 24.91
N GLU A 470 12.85 -18.31 25.74
CA GLU A 470 12.72 -18.45 27.19
C GLU A 470 11.65 -17.50 27.73
N SER A 471 11.62 -16.26 27.25
CA SER A 471 10.62 -15.26 27.67
C SER A 471 9.19 -15.73 27.36
N ILE A 472 8.95 -16.33 26.18
CA ILE A 472 7.65 -16.94 25.82
C ILE A 472 7.27 -18.06 26.78
N GLU A 473 8.24 -18.92 27.14
CA GLU A 473 8.01 -20.00 28.10
C GLU A 473 7.68 -19.46 29.50
N ARG A 474 8.30 -18.35 29.93
CA ARG A 474 7.93 -17.67 31.18
C ARG A 474 6.50 -17.13 31.15
N VAL A 475 6.07 -16.53 30.04
CA VAL A 475 4.67 -16.07 29.89
C VAL A 475 3.70 -17.24 29.95
N ARG A 476 4.05 -18.39 29.33
CA ARG A 476 3.26 -19.63 29.40
C ARG A 476 3.09 -20.12 30.83
N GLN A 477 4.18 -20.21 31.58
CA GLN A 477 4.17 -20.60 32.99
C GLN A 477 3.36 -19.62 33.86
N ALA A 478 3.45 -18.31 33.58
CA ALA A 478 2.63 -17.31 34.26
C ALA A 478 1.13 -17.53 34.00
N GLY A 479 0.74 -17.82 32.76
CA GLY A 479 -0.65 -18.14 32.40
C GLY A 479 -1.17 -19.38 33.12
N GLU A 480 -0.36 -20.44 33.24
CA GLU A 480 -0.73 -21.64 33.99
C GLU A 480 -0.88 -21.38 35.50
N ALA A 481 0.03 -20.61 36.09
CA ALA A 481 -0.05 -20.21 37.49
C ALA A 481 -1.32 -19.38 37.75
N ALA A 482 -1.64 -18.44 36.88
CA ALA A 482 -2.86 -17.64 36.94
C ALA A 482 -4.13 -18.52 36.86
N ARG A 483 -4.18 -19.52 35.98
CA ARG A 483 -5.31 -20.49 35.92
C ARG A 483 -5.50 -21.27 37.21
N ARG A 484 -4.42 -21.59 37.92
CA ARG A 484 -4.44 -22.29 39.21
C ARG A 484 -4.75 -21.37 40.41
N GLY A 485 -4.89 -20.06 40.19
CA GLY A 485 -5.01 -19.09 41.27
C GLY A 485 -3.70 -18.84 42.04
N ASP A 486 -2.56 -19.24 41.48
CA ASP A 486 -1.23 -19.04 42.06
C ASP A 486 -0.66 -17.68 41.64
N ASP A 487 -1.14 -16.64 42.30
CA ASP A 487 -0.76 -15.25 42.06
C ASP A 487 0.75 -15.00 42.31
N ALA A 488 1.33 -15.64 43.33
CA ALA A 488 2.76 -15.50 43.61
C ALA A 488 3.63 -16.15 42.52
N GLY A 489 3.29 -17.37 42.09
CA GLY A 489 3.97 -18.05 40.99
C GLY A 489 3.84 -17.27 39.68
N MET A 490 2.64 -16.78 39.37
CA MET A 490 2.38 -15.94 38.19
C MET A 490 3.30 -14.72 38.15
N ARG A 491 3.37 -13.94 39.23
CA ARG A 491 4.22 -12.74 39.29
C ARG A 491 5.71 -13.07 39.13
N GLY A 492 6.18 -14.16 39.75
CA GLY A 492 7.57 -14.62 39.58
C GLY A 492 7.92 -14.96 38.12
N HIS A 493 7.00 -15.61 37.41
CA HIS A 493 7.16 -15.91 36.00
C HIS A 493 7.10 -14.66 35.12
N LEU A 494 6.18 -13.72 35.38
CA LEU A 494 6.09 -12.45 34.64
C LEU A 494 7.33 -11.57 34.84
N ALA A 495 7.88 -11.49 36.05
CA ALA A 495 9.13 -10.78 36.32
C ALA A 495 10.30 -11.36 35.50
N SER A 496 10.31 -12.68 35.30
CA SER A 496 11.33 -13.38 34.52
C SER A 496 11.15 -13.25 33.00
N ALA A 497 9.95 -12.88 32.52
CA ALA A 497 9.66 -12.70 31.09
C ALA A 497 10.33 -11.44 30.49
N GLY A 498 10.65 -10.45 31.33
CA GLY A 498 11.45 -9.28 30.96
C GLY A 498 10.71 -8.18 30.18
N ARG A 499 11.46 -7.11 29.86
CA ARG A 499 10.93 -5.87 29.27
C ARG A 499 10.40 -6.04 27.84
N TRP A 500 11.00 -6.92 27.05
CA TRP A 500 10.57 -7.19 25.67
C TRP A 500 9.11 -7.64 25.60
N VAL A 501 8.69 -8.53 26.51
CA VAL A 501 7.31 -9.02 26.58
C VAL A 501 6.34 -7.90 26.92
N LEU A 502 6.74 -6.97 27.80
CA LEU A 502 5.93 -5.79 28.14
C LEU A 502 5.71 -4.89 26.93
N GLU A 503 6.77 -4.58 26.17
CA GLU A 503 6.67 -3.73 24.97
C GLU A 503 5.73 -4.35 23.92
N VAL A 504 5.77 -5.68 23.75
CA VAL A 504 4.82 -6.36 22.87
C VAL A 504 3.40 -6.30 23.42
N ALA A 505 3.20 -6.55 24.73
CA ALA A 505 1.88 -6.51 25.37
C ALA A 505 1.22 -5.12 25.28
N GLU A 506 2.00 -4.05 25.45
CA GLU A 506 1.52 -2.66 25.30
C GLU A 506 1.11 -2.37 23.85
N ARG A 507 1.91 -2.82 22.88
CA ARG A 507 1.63 -2.60 21.46
C ARG A 507 0.35 -3.29 20.98
N ILE A 508 0.00 -4.44 21.54
CA ILE A 508 -1.21 -5.19 21.15
C ILE A 508 -2.43 -4.90 22.04
N GLY A 509 -2.28 -4.07 23.09
CA GLY A 509 -3.39 -3.61 23.93
C GLY A 509 -3.96 -4.67 24.89
N VAL A 510 -3.14 -5.59 25.42
CA VAL A 510 -3.60 -6.50 26.50
C VAL A 510 -3.36 -5.86 27.87
N ASP A 511 -4.26 -4.96 28.26
CA ASP A 511 -4.09 -4.06 29.42
C ASP A 511 -3.84 -4.77 30.75
N LEU A 512 -4.49 -5.90 31.03
CA LEU A 512 -4.33 -6.63 32.29
C LEU A 512 -2.98 -7.35 32.34
N ALA A 513 -2.55 -7.94 31.21
CA ALA A 513 -1.22 -8.55 31.09
C ALA A 513 -0.12 -7.48 31.20
N ALA A 514 -0.28 -6.34 30.52
CA ALA A 514 0.67 -5.22 30.60
C ALA A 514 0.76 -4.66 32.04
N ALA A 515 -0.39 -4.47 32.72
CA ALA A 515 -0.41 -4.04 34.12
C ALA A 515 0.27 -5.05 35.05
N ALA A 516 -0.01 -6.35 34.87
CA ALA A 516 0.63 -7.41 35.66
C ALA A 516 2.14 -7.50 35.42
N LEU A 517 2.59 -7.29 34.17
CA LEU A 517 4.01 -7.22 33.80
C LEU A 517 4.69 -6.01 34.44
N ARG A 518 4.10 -4.80 34.38
CA ARG A 518 4.63 -3.60 35.03
C ARG A 518 4.80 -3.81 36.53
N GLN A 519 3.76 -4.31 37.19
CA GLN A 519 3.80 -4.62 38.61
C GLN A 519 4.88 -5.64 38.97
N SER A 520 5.06 -6.68 38.14
CA SER A 520 6.05 -7.73 38.38
C SER A 520 7.50 -7.26 38.11
N LEU A 521 7.67 -6.30 37.19
CA LEU A 521 8.96 -5.68 36.88
C LEU A 521 9.31 -4.51 37.82
N GLY A 522 8.34 -4.01 38.60
CA GLY A 522 8.53 -2.89 39.53
C GLY A 522 8.60 -1.53 38.83
N VAL A 523 7.90 -1.37 37.71
CA VAL A 523 7.83 -0.12 36.89
C VAL A 523 6.44 0.47 36.84
#